data_AF-A0A9Q0VZW4-F1
#
_entry.id   AF-A0A9Q0VZW4-F1
#
_cell.length_a   1.000
_cell.length_b   1.000
_cell.length_c   1.000
_cell.angle_alpha   90.00
_cell.angle_beta   90.00
_cell.angle_gamma   90.00
#
_symmetry.space_group_name_H-M   'P 1'
#
loop_
_entity.id
_entity.type
_entity.pdbx_description
1 polymer ?
#
loop_
_entity_poly.entity_id
_entity_poly.type
_entity_poly.pdbx_seq_one_letter_code
_entity_poly.pdbx_strand_id
1 'polypeptide(L)'
;MNEPRCISDPSGDTLQDWIEEMSAFVKTIDKNHLLTVGLEGFYGLKNPKRLAVNPELWASSLGSDFVRNSKVPAIDFASVHIYPDHWFPHLEFEDKLKYVSKWMLSHIEDGHYELNKPVFFTEFGLSNLNKDFQPSQRDRFYKTIFDIIYKSAKRKRAGAGALIWQLFVEGMDEFNDDFGFVPWERESTYRVLTDQSCRLARIQGITQQNNYLKELCLQRQ
;
A
#
# COMPACT_ATOMS: atom_id res chain seq x y z
N MET A 1 5.89 9.89 -8.64
CA MET A 1 6.37 8.96 -9.70
C MET A 1 5.93 7.57 -9.31
N ASN A 2 5.43 6.76 -10.24
CA ASN A 2 5.10 5.37 -9.92
C ASN A 2 6.39 4.54 -9.79
N GLU A 3 6.52 3.79 -8.69
CA GLU A 3 7.60 2.82 -8.42
C GLU A 3 9.01 3.28 -8.86
N PRO A 4 9.55 4.39 -8.29
CA PRO A 4 10.88 4.85 -8.64
C PRO A 4 11.95 3.81 -8.35
N ARG A 5 12.77 3.49 -9.35
CA ARG A 5 13.97 2.67 -9.19
C ARG A 5 15.16 3.34 -9.88
N CYS A 6 16.29 3.42 -9.18
CA CYS A 6 17.56 3.93 -9.68
C CYS A 6 18.63 2.83 -9.59
N ILE A 7 18.52 1.84 -10.47
CA ILE A 7 19.39 0.64 -10.47
C ILE A 7 20.87 1.01 -10.70
N SER A 8 21.14 2.10 -11.42
CA SER A 8 22.49 2.61 -11.67
C SER A 8 23.17 3.18 -10.41
N ASP A 9 22.41 3.52 -9.37
CA ASP A 9 22.94 4.03 -8.11
C ASP A 9 22.28 3.36 -6.88
N PRO A 10 22.78 2.17 -6.49
CA PRO A 10 22.30 1.46 -5.30
C PRO A 10 22.51 2.19 -3.97
N SER A 11 23.33 3.25 -3.93
CA SER A 11 23.48 4.07 -2.72
C SER A 11 22.21 4.85 -2.38
N GLY A 12 21.36 5.07 -3.40
CA GLY A 12 20.13 5.84 -3.35
C GLY A 12 20.34 7.35 -3.26
N ASP A 13 21.56 7.86 -3.48
CA ASP A 13 21.86 9.28 -3.44
C ASP A 13 21.23 10.01 -4.63
N THR A 14 21.35 9.47 -5.84
CA THR A 14 20.74 10.05 -7.06
C THR A 14 19.23 10.22 -6.93
N LEU A 15 18.53 9.18 -6.45
CA LEU A 15 17.08 9.24 -6.27
C LEU A 15 16.71 10.18 -5.12
N GLN A 16 17.47 10.20 -4.03
CA GLN A 16 17.22 11.12 -2.92
C GLN A 16 17.32 12.58 -3.38
N ASP A 17 18.39 12.96 -4.06
CA ASP A 17 18.63 14.34 -4.50
C ASP A 17 17.50 14.80 -5.43
N TRP A 18 17.08 13.91 -6.35
CA TRP A 18 15.93 14.17 -7.22
C TRP A 18 14.62 14.37 -6.45
N ILE A 19 14.35 13.53 -5.42
CA ILE A 19 13.15 13.67 -4.59
C ILE A 19 13.17 14.99 -3.83
N GLU A 20 14.31 15.39 -3.26
CA GLU A 20 14.44 16.66 -2.53
C GLU A 20 14.20 17.86 -3.45
N GLU A 21 14.82 17.88 -4.62
CA GLU A 21 14.65 18.95 -5.61
C GLU A 21 13.18 19.04 -6.09
N MET A 22 12.63 17.93 -6.59
CA MET A 22 11.32 17.94 -7.24
C MET A 22 10.18 18.12 -6.25
N SER A 23 10.27 17.56 -5.04
CA SER A 23 9.23 17.76 -4.03
C SER A 23 9.19 19.21 -3.53
N ALA A 24 10.35 19.84 -3.33
CA ALA A 24 10.44 21.27 -3.00
C ALA A 24 9.86 22.12 -4.14
N PHE A 25 10.22 21.82 -5.39
CA PHE A 25 9.71 22.51 -6.57
C PHE A 25 8.18 22.44 -6.66
N VAL A 26 7.59 21.25 -6.54
CA VAL A 26 6.12 21.08 -6.55
C VAL A 26 5.46 21.93 -5.47
N LYS A 27 6.02 21.99 -4.26
CA LYS A 27 5.49 22.83 -3.17
C LYS A 27 5.65 24.34 -3.39
N THR A 28 6.49 24.78 -4.32
CA THR A 28 6.51 26.19 -4.75
C THR A 28 5.29 26.55 -5.60
N ILE A 29 4.76 25.58 -6.35
CA ILE A 29 3.61 25.73 -7.24
C ILE A 29 2.31 25.49 -6.47
N ASP A 30 2.26 24.43 -5.67
CA ASP A 30 1.06 24.02 -4.92
C ASP A 30 1.37 23.79 -3.44
N LYS A 31 0.79 24.65 -2.60
CA LYS A 31 0.94 24.62 -1.13
C LYS A 31 -0.27 24.01 -0.42
N ASN A 32 -1.31 23.63 -1.15
CA ASN A 32 -2.57 23.16 -0.60
C ASN A 32 -2.66 21.62 -0.60
N HIS A 33 -2.16 20.96 -1.65
CA HIS A 33 -2.31 19.52 -1.79
C HIS A 33 -1.18 18.74 -1.10
N LEU A 34 -1.54 17.53 -0.65
CA LEU A 34 -0.58 16.56 -0.15
C LEU A 34 0.30 16.04 -1.28
N LEU A 35 1.54 15.69 -0.94
CA LEU A 35 2.55 15.18 -1.86
C LEU A 35 3.18 13.91 -1.28
N THR A 36 3.39 12.92 -2.15
CA THR A 36 4.18 11.73 -1.87
C THR A 36 5.08 11.40 -3.05
N VAL A 37 6.00 10.47 -2.85
CA VAL A 37 6.93 10.02 -3.88
C VAL A 37 6.27 8.99 -4.81
N GLY A 38 5.57 8.00 -4.25
CA GLY A 38 5.04 6.82 -4.98
C GLY A 38 5.97 5.59 -4.92
N LEU A 39 6.65 5.40 -3.79
CA LEU A 39 7.54 4.26 -3.52
C LEU A 39 6.77 2.95 -3.37
N GLU A 40 7.40 1.87 -3.80
CA GLU A 40 7.05 0.49 -3.43
C GLU A 40 7.29 0.22 -1.94
N GLY A 41 8.25 0.91 -1.33
CA GLY A 41 8.58 0.83 0.10
C GLY A 41 9.87 0.09 0.44
N PHE A 42 10.73 -0.24 -0.52
CA PHE A 42 12.00 -0.92 -0.20
C PHE A 42 12.92 -0.09 0.70
N TYR A 43 13.60 -0.77 1.62
CA TYR A 43 14.64 -0.17 2.45
C TYR A 43 15.99 -0.20 1.74
N GLY A 44 16.71 0.93 1.81
CA GLY A 44 18.02 1.08 1.20
C GLY A 44 19.16 0.56 2.07
N LEU A 45 20.35 0.46 1.47
CA LEU A 45 21.58 -0.04 2.13
C LEU A 45 22.00 0.80 3.35
N LYS A 46 21.56 2.06 3.43
CA LYS A 46 21.84 2.96 4.56
C LYS A 46 20.97 2.64 5.80
N ASN A 47 20.03 1.70 5.71
CA ASN A 47 19.23 1.20 6.84
C ASN A 47 19.42 -0.32 7.06
N PRO A 48 20.60 -0.76 7.54
CA PRO A 48 20.96 -2.18 7.60
C PRO A 48 20.01 -3.02 8.48
N LYS A 49 19.41 -2.43 9.52
CA LYS A 49 18.46 -3.12 10.40
C LYS A 49 17.17 -3.49 9.69
N ARG A 50 16.71 -2.66 8.74
CA ARG A 50 15.48 -2.89 7.99
C ARG A 50 15.68 -3.66 6.69
N LEU A 51 16.92 -3.96 6.28
CA LEU A 51 17.18 -4.82 5.12
C LEU A 51 16.52 -6.20 5.22
N ALA A 52 16.38 -6.75 6.44
CA ALA A 52 15.69 -8.03 6.66
C ALA A 52 14.15 -7.96 6.50
N VAL A 53 13.60 -6.77 6.27
CA VAL A 53 12.17 -6.54 5.97
C VAL A 53 11.90 -6.60 4.46
N ASN A 54 12.89 -6.24 3.64
CA ASN A 54 12.79 -6.33 2.18
C ASN A 54 12.42 -7.75 1.73
N PRO A 55 11.78 -7.88 0.55
CA PRO A 55 11.37 -9.18 0.08
C PRO A 55 12.58 -10.08 -0.14
N GLU A 56 13.59 -9.53 -0.81
CA GLU A 56 14.82 -10.22 -1.17
C GLU A 56 15.98 -9.21 -1.22
N LEU A 57 17.22 -9.72 -1.32
CA LEU A 57 18.43 -8.89 -1.36
C LEU A 57 18.40 -7.83 -2.47
N TRP A 58 17.82 -8.16 -3.63
CA TRP A 58 17.76 -7.26 -4.80
C TRP A 58 16.97 -5.98 -4.53
N ALA A 59 16.01 -5.98 -3.60
CA ALA A 59 15.17 -4.81 -3.34
C ALA A 59 15.99 -3.63 -2.81
N SER A 60 17.04 -3.91 -2.04
CA SER A 60 17.93 -2.87 -1.51
C SER A 60 18.85 -2.23 -2.55
N SER A 61 19.03 -2.87 -3.72
CA SER A 61 19.86 -2.36 -4.81
C SER A 61 19.10 -1.51 -5.83
N LEU A 62 17.82 -1.21 -5.58
CA LEU A 62 16.99 -0.43 -6.50
C LEU A 62 17.09 1.09 -6.28
N GLY A 63 17.96 1.55 -5.39
CA GLY A 63 18.22 2.97 -5.13
C GLY A 63 17.12 3.69 -4.33
N SER A 64 15.99 3.05 -4.03
CA SER A 64 14.98 3.57 -3.12
C SER A 64 15.30 3.26 -1.66
N ASP A 65 14.94 4.16 -0.75
CA ASP A 65 15.01 3.96 0.69
C ASP A 65 13.76 4.56 1.34
N PHE A 66 12.83 3.70 1.77
CA PHE A 66 11.55 4.09 2.35
C PHE A 66 11.66 5.18 3.42
N VAL A 67 12.58 5.01 4.39
CA VAL A 67 12.70 5.96 5.50
C VAL A 67 13.33 7.25 5.01
N ARG A 68 14.47 7.16 4.31
CA ARG A 68 15.22 8.35 3.87
C ARG A 68 14.40 9.21 2.90
N ASN A 69 13.81 8.59 1.89
CA ASN A 69 13.01 9.27 0.87
C ASN A 69 11.75 9.89 1.48
N SER A 70 11.07 9.18 2.38
CA SER A 70 9.85 9.69 3.02
C SER A 70 10.12 10.74 4.12
N LYS A 71 11.36 10.87 4.60
CA LYS A 71 11.73 11.86 5.63
C LYS A 71 11.88 13.28 5.08
N VAL A 72 11.97 13.44 3.76
CA VAL A 72 12.03 14.74 3.09
C VAL A 72 10.87 15.65 3.57
N PRO A 73 11.12 16.90 4.00
CA PRO A 73 10.08 17.74 4.61
C PRO A 73 8.87 18.02 3.73
N ALA A 74 9.06 18.11 2.41
CA ALA A 74 7.98 18.37 1.44
C ALA A 74 7.09 17.15 1.16
N ILE A 75 7.45 15.96 1.64
CA ILE A 75 6.65 14.74 1.53
C ILE A 75 5.71 14.64 2.72
N ASP A 76 4.39 14.59 2.48
CA ASP A 76 3.39 14.65 3.55
C ASP A 76 2.99 13.27 4.10
N PHE A 77 3.10 12.23 3.26
CA PHE A 77 2.83 10.85 3.66
C PHE A 77 3.71 9.87 2.88
N ALA A 78 3.95 8.70 3.46
CA ALA A 78 4.74 7.65 2.84
C ALA A 78 3.81 6.67 2.10
N SER A 79 4.27 6.17 0.94
CA SER A 79 3.56 5.18 0.15
C SER A 79 4.30 3.84 0.16
N VAL A 80 3.55 2.74 0.05
CA VAL A 80 4.07 1.37 0.05
C VAL A 80 3.20 0.52 -0.88
N HIS A 81 3.81 -0.36 -1.67
CA HIS A 81 3.12 -1.30 -2.55
C HIS A 81 3.19 -2.72 -1.95
N ILE A 82 2.37 -3.66 -2.43
CA ILE A 82 2.32 -5.05 -1.93
C ILE A 82 2.03 -6.03 -3.08
N TYR A 83 3.07 -6.66 -3.63
CA TYR A 83 2.97 -7.65 -4.70
C TYR A 83 3.73 -8.94 -4.39
N PRO A 84 3.25 -9.77 -3.44
CA PRO A 84 3.97 -10.97 -3.01
C PRO A 84 4.10 -12.01 -4.14
N ASP A 85 3.23 -12.00 -5.14
CA ASP A 85 3.32 -12.90 -6.30
C ASP A 85 4.52 -12.56 -7.19
N HIS A 86 4.80 -11.26 -7.37
CA HIS A 86 5.96 -10.79 -8.14
C HIS A 86 7.25 -10.92 -7.34
N TRP A 87 7.22 -10.60 -6.05
CA TRP A 87 8.41 -10.65 -5.21
C TRP A 87 8.82 -12.08 -4.86
N PHE A 88 7.84 -12.99 -4.75
CA PHE A 88 8.03 -14.37 -4.33
C PHE A 88 7.25 -15.36 -5.22
N PRO A 89 7.71 -15.61 -6.45
CA PRO A 89 7.03 -16.53 -7.36
C PRO A 89 7.02 -17.98 -6.86
N HIS A 90 7.86 -18.31 -5.88
CA HIS A 90 8.07 -19.66 -5.35
C HIS A 90 7.44 -19.90 -3.97
N LEU A 91 6.89 -18.85 -3.31
CA LEU A 91 6.27 -19.00 -2.00
C LEU A 91 4.80 -19.41 -2.12
N GLU A 92 4.40 -20.28 -1.20
CA GLU A 92 3.00 -20.66 -1.02
C GLU A 92 2.18 -19.52 -0.41
N PHE A 93 0.86 -19.56 -0.61
CA PHE A 93 -0.05 -18.49 -0.20
C PHE A 93 0.05 -18.10 1.29
N GLU A 94 0.18 -19.07 2.20
CA GLU A 94 0.28 -18.80 3.63
C GLU A 94 1.57 -18.05 4.01
N ASP A 95 2.68 -18.34 3.35
CA ASP A 95 3.95 -17.67 3.61
C ASP A 95 3.96 -16.27 3.00
N LYS A 96 3.34 -16.08 1.83
CA LYS A 96 3.04 -14.75 1.27
C LYS A 96 2.22 -13.91 2.25
N LEU A 97 1.16 -14.46 2.86
CA LEU A 97 0.35 -13.74 3.86
C LEU A 97 1.14 -13.34 5.12
N LYS A 98 1.99 -14.24 5.63
CA LYS A 98 2.88 -13.92 6.77
C LYS A 98 3.83 -12.78 6.42
N TYR A 99 4.44 -12.84 5.24
CA TYR A 99 5.31 -11.79 4.76
C TYR A 99 4.57 -10.46 4.64
N VAL A 100 3.39 -10.42 4.03
CA VAL A 100 2.57 -9.22 3.88
C VAL A 100 2.27 -8.57 5.22
N SER A 101 1.93 -9.39 6.23
CA SER A 101 1.71 -8.90 7.58
C SER A 101 2.96 -8.25 8.18
N LYS A 102 4.13 -8.90 8.05
CA LYS A 102 5.43 -8.37 8.51
C LYS A 102 5.78 -7.06 7.77
N TRP A 103 5.59 -7.04 6.45
CA TRP A 103 5.84 -5.91 5.58
C TRP A 103 5.04 -4.70 6.05
N MET A 104 3.71 -4.84 6.18
CA MET A 104 2.85 -3.75 6.60
C MET A 104 3.17 -3.24 8.01
N LEU A 105 3.35 -4.15 8.97
CA LEU A 105 3.60 -3.77 10.36
C LEU A 105 4.93 -3.00 10.52
N SER A 106 5.96 -3.40 9.77
CA SER A 106 7.26 -2.72 9.78
C SER A 106 7.16 -1.30 9.23
N HIS A 107 6.47 -1.11 8.10
CA HIS A 107 6.27 0.23 7.53
C HIS A 107 5.42 1.14 8.41
N ILE A 108 4.36 0.59 9.02
CA ILE A 108 3.53 1.34 9.97
C ILE A 108 4.34 1.74 11.21
N GLU A 109 5.27 0.88 11.65
CA GLU A 109 6.16 1.19 12.76
C GLU A 109 7.11 2.34 12.42
N ASP A 110 7.79 2.29 11.28
CA ASP A 110 8.70 3.36 10.84
C ASP A 110 7.95 4.65 10.51
N GLY A 111 6.77 4.56 9.89
CA GLY A 111 5.88 5.70 9.70
C GLY A 111 5.53 6.42 11.00
N HIS A 112 5.32 5.65 12.07
CA HIS A 112 4.94 6.20 13.36
C HIS A 112 6.13 6.72 14.17
N TYR A 113 7.23 5.98 14.23
CA TYR A 113 8.35 6.30 15.12
C TYR A 113 9.49 7.06 14.44
N GLU A 114 9.77 6.78 13.16
CA GLU A 114 10.90 7.37 12.43
C GLU A 114 10.49 8.59 11.61
N LEU A 115 9.29 8.54 11.02
CA LEU A 115 8.81 9.57 10.09
C LEU A 115 7.83 10.55 10.73
N ASN A 116 7.06 10.10 11.72
CA ASN A 116 5.89 10.83 12.22
C ASN A 116 4.94 11.25 11.08
N LYS A 117 4.74 10.35 10.10
CA LYS A 117 3.91 10.58 8.90
C LYS A 117 2.94 9.41 8.67
N PRO A 118 1.77 9.66 8.08
CA PRO A 118 0.88 8.59 7.63
C PRO A 118 1.57 7.67 6.61
N VAL A 119 1.21 6.39 6.62
CA VAL A 119 1.62 5.38 5.63
C VAL A 119 0.39 4.89 4.90
N PHE A 120 0.37 5.11 3.59
CA PHE A 120 -0.65 4.58 2.68
C PHE A 120 -0.10 3.40 1.90
N PHE A 121 -0.86 2.31 1.85
CA PHE A 121 -0.55 1.18 0.99
C PHE A 121 -1.22 1.40 -0.36
N THR A 122 -0.53 2.10 -1.26
CA THR A 122 -1.11 2.69 -2.46
C THR A 122 -1.38 1.69 -3.58
N GLU A 123 -0.77 0.51 -3.51
CA GLU A 123 -1.06 -0.60 -4.40
C GLU A 123 -0.96 -1.93 -3.64
N PHE A 124 -1.91 -2.83 -3.91
CA PHE A 124 -1.78 -4.23 -3.54
C PHE A 124 -2.65 -5.11 -4.43
N GLY A 125 -2.14 -6.30 -4.74
CA GLY A 125 -2.82 -7.26 -5.60
C GLY A 125 -2.44 -8.70 -5.30
N LEU A 126 -3.36 -9.62 -5.60
CA LEU A 126 -3.10 -11.06 -5.67
C LEU A 126 -3.55 -11.56 -7.05
N SER A 127 -2.60 -12.07 -7.83
CA SER A 127 -2.77 -12.49 -9.22
C SER A 127 -3.76 -13.67 -9.29
N ASN A 128 -4.71 -13.60 -10.22
CA ASN A 128 -5.57 -14.73 -10.54
C ASN A 128 -4.90 -15.77 -11.46
N LEU A 129 -3.70 -15.49 -11.96
CA LEU A 129 -2.90 -16.41 -12.78
C LEU A 129 -1.98 -17.32 -11.95
N ASN A 130 -1.95 -17.16 -10.61
CA ASN A 130 -1.30 -18.14 -9.74
C ASN A 130 -1.87 -19.54 -10.01
N LYS A 131 -1.00 -20.54 -10.14
CA LYS A 131 -1.38 -21.91 -10.55
C LYS A 131 -2.43 -22.53 -9.63
N ASP A 132 -2.40 -22.19 -8.35
CA ASP A 132 -3.29 -22.67 -7.29
C ASP A 132 -4.37 -21.65 -6.91
N PHE A 133 -4.56 -20.59 -7.71
CA PHE A 133 -5.44 -19.47 -7.36
C PHE A 133 -6.85 -19.95 -7.03
N GLN A 134 -7.33 -19.53 -5.86
CA GLN A 134 -8.72 -19.63 -5.45
C GLN A 134 -9.25 -18.22 -5.14
N PRO A 135 -10.46 -17.84 -5.57
CA PRO A 135 -11.04 -16.53 -5.22
C PRO A 135 -11.03 -16.23 -3.72
N SER A 136 -11.19 -17.25 -2.87
CA SER A 136 -11.12 -17.12 -1.42
C SER A 136 -9.73 -16.72 -0.89
N GLN A 137 -8.64 -17.00 -1.61
CA GLN A 137 -7.30 -16.53 -1.27
C GLN A 137 -7.22 -15.00 -1.42
N ARG A 138 -7.81 -14.43 -2.48
CA ARG A 138 -7.87 -12.96 -2.67
C ARG A 138 -8.65 -12.30 -1.53
N ASP A 139 -9.79 -12.87 -1.15
CA ASP A 139 -10.58 -12.36 -0.02
C ASP A 139 -9.78 -12.39 1.30
N ARG A 140 -9.05 -13.48 1.57
CA ARG A 140 -8.18 -13.62 2.75
C ARG A 140 -7.01 -12.63 2.73
N PHE A 141 -6.41 -12.42 1.56
CA PHE A 141 -5.34 -11.47 1.35
C PHE A 141 -5.80 -10.03 1.61
N TYR A 142 -6.91 -9.60 0.98
CA TYR A 142 -7.48 -8.26 1.18
C TYR A 142 -7.94 -8.06 2.62
N LYS A 143 -8.60 -9.05 3.22
CA LYS A 143 -9.02 -8.98 4.62
C LYS A 143 -7.83 -8.82 5.57
N THR A 144 -6.69 -9.46 5.31
CA THR A 144 -5.47 -9.32 6.12
C THR A 144 -4.96 -7.87 6.11
N ILE A 145 -4.83 -7.29 4.92
CA ILE A 145 -4.40 -5.90 4.73
C ILE A 145 -5.36 -4.94 5.44
N PHE A 146 -6.66 -5.09 5.19
CA PHE A 146 -7.69 -4.26 5.78
C PHE A 146 -7.80 -4.36 7.29
N ASP A 147 -7.62 -5.57 7.86
CA ASP A 147 -7.60 -5.76 9.30
C ASP A 147 -6.40 -5.08 9.95
N ILE A 148 -5.22 -5.09 9.31
CA ILE A 148 -4.03 -4.36 9.78
C ILE A 148 -4.29 -2.85 9.78
N ILE A 149 -4.84 -2.31 8.69
CA ILE A 149 -5.19 -0.89 8.58
C ILE A 149 -6.23 -0.49 9.63
N TYR A 150 -7.29 -1.27 9.79
CA TYR A 150 -8.31 -0.99 10.78
C TYR A 150 -7.75 -1.02 12.22
N LYS A 151 -6.90 -2.00 12.54
CA LYS A 151 -6.21 -2.06 13.84
C LYS A 151 -5.28 -0.86 14.05
N SER A 152 -4.57 -0.44 13.00
CA SER A 152 -3.74 0.78 13.03
C SER A 152 -4.57 2.01 13.35
N ALA A 153 -5.67 2.23 12.62
CA ALA A 153 -6.59 3.35 12.80
C ALA A 153 -7.18 3.38 14.22
N LYS A 154 -7.68 2.24 14.72
CA LYS A 154 -8.19 2.14 16.11
C LYS A 154 -7.16 2.52 17.17
N ARG A 155 -5.88 2.22 16.91
CA ARG A 155 -4.76 2.51 17.81
C ARG A 155 -4.10 3.85 17.53
N LYS A 156 -4.64 4.66 16.60
CA LYS A 156 -4.05 5.93 16.16
C LYS A 156 -2.57 5.80 15.75
N ARG A 157 -2.26 4.70 15.04
CA ARG A 157 -0.94 4.41 14.45
C ARG A 157 -0.87 4.92 13.00
N ALA A 158 0.32 4.87 12.39
CA ALA A 158 0.57 5.54 11.10
C ALA A 158 -0.10 4.90 9.87
N GLY A 159 -0.52 3.62 9.91
CA GLY A 159 -1.22 2.99 8.80
C GLY A 159 -2.57 3.66 8.56
N ALA A 160 -2.68 4.39 7.45
CA ALA A 160 -3.73 5.37 7.21
C ALA A 160 -4.74 4.96 6.13
N GLY A 161 -4.38 4.00 5.27
CA GLY A 161 -5.27 3.51 4.22
C GLY A 161 -4.61 2.50 3.32
N ALA A 162 -5.40 1.89 2.44
CA ALA A 162 -4.93 0.98 1.41
C ALA A 162 -5.78 1.14 0.13
N LEU A 163 -5.15 1.06 -1.03
CA LEU A 163 -5.77 1.18 -2.36
C LEU A 163 -5.44 -0.08 -3.18
N ILE A 164 -6.48 -0.68 -3.76
CA ILE A 164 -6.37 -1.95 -4.49
C ILE A 164 -5.84 -1.67 -5.89
N TRP A 165 -4.96 -2.55 -6.36
CA TRP A 165 -4.64 -2.70 -7.77
C TRP A 165 -5.33 -3.96 -8.33
N GLN A 166 -6.23 -3.87 -9.31
CA GLN A 166 -6.93 -2.67 -9.76
C GLN A 166 -8.42 -2.98 -9.98
N LEU A 167 -9.25 -1.95 -10.02
CA LEU A 167 -10.68 -2.11 -10.25
C LEU A 167 -10.99 -1.86 -11.72
N PHE A 168 -11.78 -2.76 -12.32
CA PHE A 168 -12.33 -2.57 -13.66
C PHE A 168 -13.83 -2.26 -13.63
N VAL A 169 -14.32 -1.79 -14.78
CA VAL A 169 -15.73 -1.82 -15.16
C VAL A 169 -15.95 -2.94 -16.18
N GLU A 170 -17.20 -3.33 -16.44
CA GLU A 170 -17.51 -4.45 -17.33
C GLU A 170 -16.99 -4.24 -18.76
N GLY A 171 -16.57 -5.34 -19.40
CA GLY A 171 -16.09 -5.34 -20.77
C GLY A 171 -14.64 -4.89 -20.94
N MET A 172 -13.89 -4.71 -19.86
CA MET A 172 -12.47 -4.35 -19.89
C MET A 172 -11.52 -5.54 -19.69
N ASP A 173 -11.99 -6.77 -19.85
CA ASP A 173 -11.23 -7.99 -19.59
C ASP A 173 -9.89 -8.06 -20.35
N GLU A 174 -9.82 -7.47 -21.54
CA GLU A 174 -8.61 -7.44 -22.38
C GLU A 174 -7.46 -6.59 -21.82
N PHE A 175 -7.75 -5.70 -20.86
CA PHE A 175 -6.75 -4.86 -20.18
C PHE A 175 -6.25 -5.47 -18.87
N ASN A 176 -6.73 -6.67 -18.50
CA ASN A 176 -6.40 -7.27 -17.24
C ASN A 176 -4.94 -7.74 -17.19
N ASP A 177 -4.21 -7.25 -16.18
CA ASP A 177 -2.81 -7.54 -15.88
C ASP A 177 -2.67 -8.51 -14.70
N ASP A 178 -3.59 -9.48 -14.62
CA ASP A 178 -3.70 -10.55 -13.62
C ASP A 178 -4.37 -10.15 -12.29
N PHE A 179 -4.36 -8.86 -11.95
CA PHE A 179 -4.85 -8.37 -10.67
C PHE A 179 -6.26 -7.83 -10.74
N GLY A 180 -6.66 -7.34 -11.92
CA GLY A 180 -7.90 -6.61 -12.10
C GLY A 180 -9.16 -7.47 -11.94
N PHE A 181 -10.21 -6.84 -11.45
CA PHE A 181 -11.54 -7.43 -11.36
C PHE A 181 -12.62 -6.35 -11.32
N VAL A 182 -13.82 -6.71 -11.79
CA VAL A 182 -15.02 -5.92 -11.61
C VAL A 182 -15.60 -6.22 -10.23
N PRO A 183 -15.75 -5.24 -9.31
CA PRO A 183 -16.12 -5.52 -7.93
C PRO A 183 -17.43 -6.29 -7.76
N TRP A 184 -18.50 -5.88 -8.43
CA TRP A 184 -19.84 -6.46 -8.25
C TRP A 184 -20.02 -7.84 -8.90
N GLU A 185 -19.11 -8.25 -9.80
CA GLU A 185 -19.06 -9.63 -10.31
C GLU A 185 -18.40 -10.61 -9.32
N ARG A 186 -17.85 -10.09 -8.22
CA ARG A 186 -17.15 -10.82 -7.16
C ARG A 186 -17.77 -10.50 -5.81
N GLU A 187 -18.97 -11.03 -5.55
CA GLU A 187 -19.78 -10.71 -4.36
C GLU A 187 -18.99 -10.80 -3.03
N SER A 188 -18.19 -11.86 -2.85
CA SER A 188 -17.40 -12.06 -1.63
C SER A 188 -16.33 -10.98 -1.45
N THR A 189 -15.59 -10.67 -2.52
CA THR A 189 -14.58 -9.60 -2.52
C THR A 189 -15.23 -8.24 -2.30
N TYR A 190 -16.33 -7.94 -3.00
CA TYR A 190 -17.08 -6.70 -2.81
C TYR A 190 -17.55 -6.52 -1.37
N ARG A 191 -17.99 -7.61 -0.73
CA ARG A 191 -18.33 -7.59 0.70
C ARG A 191 -17.11 -7.27 1.58
N VAL A 192 -15.93 -7.83 1.30
CA VAL A 192 -14.70 -7.45 2.03
C VAL A 192 -14.39 -5.95 1.90
N LEU A 193 -14.55 -5.38 0.71
CA LEU A 193 -14.28 -3.95 0.46
C LEU A 193 -15.26 -3.03 1.22
N THR A 194 -16.55 -3.37 1.13
CA THR A 194 -17.63 -2.61 1.76
C THR A 194 -17.55 -2.72 3.29
N ASP A 195 -17.30 -3.91 3.83
CA ASP A 195 -17.12 -4.13 5.28
C ASP A 195 -15.97 -3.30 5.83
N GLN A 196 -14.83 -3.23 5.12
CA GLN A 196 -13.70 -2.39 5.53
C GLN A 196 -14.07 -0.91 5.55
N SER A 197 -14.70 -0.43 4.47
CA SER A 197 -15.12 0.97 4.34
C SER A 197 -16.05 1.38 5.48
N CYS A 198 -17.04 0.53 5.79
CA CYS A 198 -17.96 0.73 6.90
C CYS A 198 -17.30 0.68 8.28
N ARG A 199 -16.32 -0.20 8.47
CA ARG A 199 -15.55 -0.29 9.71
C ARG A 199 -14.74 0.97 9.96
N LEU A 200 -14.06 1.52 8.94
CA LEU A 200 -13.30 2.77 9.07
C LEU A 200 -14.21 3.99 9.30
N ALA A 201 -15.33 4.08 8.57
CA ALA A 201 -16.34 5.12 8.76
C ALA A 201 -16.84 5.19 10.21
N ARG A 202 -17.04 4.04 10.85
CA ARG A 202 -17.46 3.96 12.26
C ARG A 202 -16.40 4.49 13.25
N ILE A 203 -15.11 4.45 12.90
CA ILE A 203 -14.05 5.03 13.74
C ILE A 203 -14.12 6.56 13.70
N GLN A 204 -14.37 7.16 12.54
CA GLN A 204 -14.44 8.62 12.38
C GLN A 204 -15.79 9.22 12.85
N GLY A 205 -16.85 8.39 12.85
CA GLY A 205 -18.21 8.81 13.17
C GLY A 205 -19.06 8.89 11.90
N ILE A 206 -20.14 8.10 11.85
CA ILE A 206 -21.02 7.96 10.68
C ILE A 206 -21.62 9.31 10.20
N THR A 207 -21.76 10.28 11.09
CA THR A 207 -22.30 11.62 10.78
C THR A 207 -21.37 12.51 9.97
N GLN A 208 -20.09 12.15 9.83
CA GLN A 208 -19.13 12.85 8.97
C GLN A 208 -19.05 12.26 7.56
N GLN A 209 -19.87 11.23 7.26
CA GLN A 209 -19.80 10.47 6.02
C GLN A 209 -20.93 10.88 5.06
N ASN A 210 -20.67 10.75 3.75
CA ASN A 210 -21.68 10.98 2.71
C ASN A 210 -22.86 9.99 2.88
N ASN A 211 -24.07 10.45 2.56
CA ASN A 211 -25.33 9.69 2.65
C ASN A 211 -25.23 8.30 2.00
N TYR A 212 -24.55 8.17 0.86
CA TYR A 212 -24.36 6.88 0.20
C TYR A 212 -23.64 5.85 1.08
N LEU A 213 -22.54 6.25 1.73
CA LEU A 213 -21.79 5.35 2.61
C LEU A 213 -22.61 5.03 3.86
N LYS A 214 -23.38 5.98 4.38
CA LYS A 214 -24.27 5.76 5.52
C LYS A 214 -25.34 4.71 5.18
N GLU A 215 -26.00 4.82 4.05
CA GLU A 215 -27.01 3.86 3.58
C GLU A 215 -26.40 2.47 3.37
N LEU A 216 -25.28 2.39 2.65
CA LEU A 216 -24.55 1.15 2.40
C LEU A 216 -24.19 0.42 3.71
N CYS A 217 -23.75 1.17 4.73
CA CYS A 217 -23.33 0.59 6.00
C CYS A 217 -24.46 0.26 6.98
N LEU A 218 -25.64 0.86 6.82
CA LEU A 218 -26.84 0.58 7.62
C LEU A 218 -27.59 -0.66 7.13
N GLN A 219 -27.60 -0.92 5.82
CA GLN A 219 -28.21 -2.12 5.23
C GLN A 219 -27.49 -3.44 5.61
N ARG A 220 -26.35 -3.34 6.30
CA ARG A 220 -25.48 -4.47 6.68
C ARG A 220 -25.27 -4.60 8.19
N GLN A 221 -26.13 -3.98 9.01
CA GLN A 221 -26.23 -4.24 10.45
C GLN A 221 -27.22 -5.37 10.72
#